data_AF-A0A259PQH9-F1
#
_entry.id   AF-A0A259PQH9-F1
#
_cell.length_a   1.000
_cell.length_b   1.000
_cell.length_c   1.000
_cell.angle_alpha   90.00
_cell.angle_beta   90.00
_cell.angle_gamma   90.00
#
_symmetry.space_group_name_H-M   'P 1'
#
loop_
_entity.id
_entity.type
_entity.pdbx_description
1 polymer ?
#
loop_
_entity_poly.entity_id
_entity_poly.type
_entity_poly.pdbx_seq_one_letter_code
_entity_poly.pdbx_strand_id
1 'polypeptide(L)'
;MGKRENFTAARVADFTCPAGKQQAIFKDGKQTGLGLRVTAKNARAYIFESKCKGRTVRVTIGSPAAWTIDDARKEAARLKVLVDSGINPAEQRREQDEAKERAKAERAAIAMQSEAEAQRQ
;
A
#
# COMPACT_ATOMS: atom_id res chain seq x y z
N MET A 1 12.44 6.04 -20.64
CA MET A 1 11.24 5.27 -20.24
C MET A 1 11.59 4.42 -19.02
N GLY A 2 10.86 4.55 -17.91
CA GLY A 2 11.12 3.76 -16.70
C GLY A 2 10.85 2.28 -16.96
N LYS A 3 11.79 1.41 -16.58
CA LYS A 3 11.69 -0.04 -16.77
C LYS A 3 10.44 -0.57 -16.06
N ARG A 4 9.49 -1.12 -16.83
CA ARG A 4 8.32 -1.83 -16.29
C ARG A 4 8.71 -3.29 -16.15
N GLU A 5 8.69 -3.81 -14.94
CA GLU A 5 9.02 -5.20 -14.67
C GLU A 5 7.83 -5.88 -14.01
N ASN A 6 7.54 -7.12 -14.39
CA ASN A 6 6.44 -7.86 -13.79
C ASN A 6 6.81 -8.18 -12.34
N PHE A 7 5.94 -7.81 -11.41
CA PHE A 7 6.14 -8.13 -10.01
C PHE A 7 5.99 -9.63 -9.79
N THR A 8 7.05 -10.22 -9.26
CA THR A 8 7.11 -11.57 -8.71
C THR A 8 7.65 -11.47 -7.29
N ALA A 9 7.41 -12.48 -6.44
CA ALA A 9 7.87 -12.45 -5.05
C ALA A 9 9.39 -12.23 -4.96
N ALA A 10 10.15 -12.93 -5.81
CA ALA A 10 11.60 -12.76 -5.93
C ALA A 10 11.97 -11.33 -6.37
N ARG A 11 11.30 -10.78 -7.40
CA ARG A 11 11.62 -9.43 -7.88
C ARG A 11 11.30 -8.35 -6.85
N VAL A 12 10.17 -8.49 -6.17
CA VAL A 12 9.78 -7.63 -5.05
C VAL A 12 10.79 -7.73 -3.90
N ALA A 13 11.37 -8.91 -3.67
CA ALA A 13 12.45 -9.13 -2.70
C ALA A 13 13.77 -8.44 -3.10
N ASP A 14 14.10 -8.45 -4.40
CA ASP A 14 15.36 -7.92 -4.93
C ASP A 14 15.37 -6.39 -5.11
N PHE A 15 14.20 -5.75 -5.18
CA PHE A 15 14.14 -4.31 -5.37
C PHE A 15 14.74 -3.56 -4.19
N THR A 16 15.78 -2.77 -4.48
CA THR A 16 16.51 -1.95 -3.53
C THR A 16 16.49 -0.49 -3.96
N CYS A 17 16.58 0.41 -2.98
CA CYS A 17 16.71 1.83 -3.28
C CYS A 17 18.14 2.11 -3.77
N PRO A 18 18.33 2.75 -4.95
CA PRO A 18 19.66 3.14 -5.41
C PRO A 18 20.37 4.04 -4.40
N ALA A 19 21.69 3.89 -4.30
CA ALA A 19 22.52 4.74 -3.45
C ALA A 19 22.33 6.23 -3.80
N GLY A 20 22.20 7.08 -2.78
CA GLY A 20 21.98 8.52 -2.93
C GLY A 20 20.53 8.95 -3.17
N LYS A 21 19.55 8.01 -3.22
CA LYS A 21 18.12 8.34 -3.28
C LYS A 21 17.41 8.00 -1.98
N GLN A 22 16.43 8.82 -1.60
CA GLN A 22 15.59 8.56 -0.42
C GLN A 22 14.56 7.46 -0.66
N GLN A 23 14.09 7.32 -1.90
CA GLN A 23 13.14 6.29 -2.31
C GLN A 23 13.25 5.97 -3.80
N ALA A 24 12.91 4.75 -4.15
CA ALA A 24 12.73 4.26 -5.51
C ALA A 24 11.30 3.74 -5.69
N ILE A 25 10.73 3.96 -6.87
CA ILE A 25 9.42 3.45 -7.24
C ILE A 25 9.62 2.57 -8.48
N PHE A 26 9.30 1.29 -8.31
CA PHE A 26 9.26 0.31 -9.39
C PHE A 26 7.81 0.18 -9.88
N LYS A 27 7.59 -0.03 -11.17
CA LYS A 27 6.24 -0.15 -11.76
C LYS A 27 5.99 -1.58 -12.22
N ASP A 28 4.82 -2.12 -11.88
CA ASP A 28 4.41 -3.45 -12.34
C ASP A 28 4.14 -3.42 -13.84
N GLY A 29 4.61 -4.45 -14.54
CA GLY A 29 4.31 -4.64 -15.96
C GLY A 29 2.92 -5.21 -16.23
N LYS A 30 2.33 -5.95 -15.26
CA LYS A 30 1.02 -6.60 -15.45
C LYS A 30 -0.16 -5.69 -15.11
N GLN A 31 -0.08 -4.93 -14.01
CA GLN A 31 -1.15 -4.04 -13.58
C GLN A 31 -0.75 -2.57 -13.76
N THR A 32 -1.50 -1.85 -14.60
CA THR A 32 -1.21 -0.43 -14.85
C THR A 32 -1.52 0.40 -13.62
N GLY A 33 -0.58 1.28 -13.26
CA GLY A 33 -0.69 2.13 -12.09
C GLY A 33 -0.24 1.47 -10.78
N LEU A 34 -0.02 0.14 -10.76
CA LEU A 34 0.60 -0.51 -9.61
C LEU A 34 2.11 -0.25 -9.61
N GLY A 35 2.65 0.07 -8.43
CA GLY A 35 4.07 0.19 -8.19
C GLY A 35 4.48 -0.28 -6.80
N LEU A 36 5.78 -0.45 -6.61
CA LEU A 36 6.40 -0.77 -5.33
C LEU A 36 7.34 0.37 -4.97
N ARG A 37 7.04 1.04 -3.87
CA ARG A 37 7.93 2.03 -3.26
C ARG A 37 8.89 1.31 -2.31
N VAL A 38 10.18 1.53 -2.51
CA VAL A 38 11.27 1.06 -1.65
C VAL A 38 12.01 2.29 -1.13
N THR A 39 12.09 2.48 0.19
CA THR A 39 12.83 3.60 0.78
C THR A 39 14.30 3.25 1.00
N ALA A 40 15.15 4.25 1.26
CA ALA A 40 16.55 4.04 1.63
C ALA A 40 16.72 3.16 2.88
N LYS A 41 15.72 3.15 3.78
CA LYS A 41 15.67 2.26 4.96
C LYS A 41 15.14 0.85 4.64
N ASN A 42 15.07 0.48 3.37
CA ASN A 42 14.48 -0.78 2.88
C ASN A 42 13.01 -1.00 3.28
N ALA A 43 12.27 0.06 3.66
CA ALA A 43 10.83 -0.06 3.87
C ALA A 43 10.12 -0.18 2.53
N ARG A 44 9.20 -1.14 2.41
CA ARG A 44 8.53 -1.49 1.15
C ARG A 44 7.03 -1.33 1.27
N ALA A 45 6.42 -0.71 0.27
CA ALA A 45 4.98 -0.59 0.18
C ALA A 45 4.52 -0.62 -1.27
N TYR A 46 3.48 -1.39 -1.55
CA TYR A 46 2.73 -1.26 -2.80
C TYR A 46 2.03 0.07 -2.82
N ILE A 47 2.09 0.74 -3.96
CA ILE A 47 1.44 2.01 -4.21
C ILE A 47 0.66 1.93 -5.53
N PHE A 48 -0.41 2.68 -5.63
CA PHE A 48 -1.10 2.98 -6.87
C PHE A 48 -0.77 4.41 -7.28
N GLU A 49 -0.37 4.62 -8.53
CA GLU A 49 -0.10 5.93 -9.12
C GLU A 49 -0.82 6.02 -10.46
N SER A 50 -1.74 6.96 -10.58
CA SER A 50 -2.46 7.24 -11.83
C SER A 50 -2.73 8.74 -11.98
N LYS A 51 -3.20 9.16 -13.14
CA LYS A 51 -3.69 10.53 -13.37
C LYS A 51 -5.21 10.55 -13.26
N CYS A 52 -5.74 11.38 -12.38
CA CYS A 52 -7.17 11.67 -12.26
C CYS A 52 -7.41 13.15 -12.54
N LYS A 53 -8.26 13.49 -13.51
CA LYS A 53 -8.62 14.88 -13.87
C LYS A 53 -7.39 15.79 -14.05
N GLY A 54 -6.36 15.29 -14.75
CA GLY A 54 -5.11 16.02 -15.01
C GLY A 54 -4.12 16.08 -13.85
N ARG A 55 -4.47 15.58 -12.65
CA ARG A 55 -3.59 15.55 -11.48
C ARG A 55 -3.06 14.15 -11.22
N THR A 56 -1.81 14.04 -10.78
CA THR A 56 -1.25 12.75 -10.37
C THR A 56 -1.76 12.40 -8.99
N VAL A 57 -2.43 11.26 -8.88
CA VAL A 57 -2.91 10.70 -7.62
C VAL A 57 -2.02 9.52 -7.26
N ARG A 58 -1.54 9.52 -6.01
CA ARG A 58 -0.77 8.41 -5.46
C ARG A 58 -1.42 7.93 -4.17
N VAL A 59 -1.58 6.62 -4.06
CA VAL A 59 -2.29 5.96 -2.96
C VAL A 59 -1.43 4.79 -2.48
N THR A 60 -1.18 4.69 -1.18
CA THR A 60 -0.41 3.55 -0.63
C THR A 60 -1.36 2.38 -0.43
N ILE A 61 -1.12 1.24 -1.10
CA ILE A 61 -1.94 0.02 -0.99
C ILE A 61 -1.66 -0.71 0.33
N GLY A 62 -0.39 -1.00 0.60
CA GLY A 62 0.02 -1.74 1.79
C GLY A 62 1.43 -2.32 1.69
N SER A 63 1.92 -2.90 2.78
CA SER A 63 3.24 -3.56 2.82
C SER A 63 3.21 -4.94 2.15
N PRO A 64 4.28 -5.35 1.44
CA PRO A 64 4.43 -6.73 0.94
C PRO A 64 4.36 -7.82 2.03
N ALA A 65 4.52 -7.46 3.30
CA ALA A 65 4.36 -8.41 4.42
C ALA A 65 2.90 -8.77 4.70
N ALA A 66 1.96 -7.87 4.37
CA ALA A 66 0.53 -8.04 4.64
C ALA A 66 -0.31 -8.21 3.36
N TRP A 67 0.26 -7.88 2.19
CA TRP A 67 -0.41 -7.93 0.90
C TRP A 67 0.34 -8.84 -0.06
N THR A 68 -0.36 -9.79 -0.66
CA THR A 68 0.18 -10.55 -1.78
C THR A 68 0.24 -9.66 -3.02
N ILE A 69 1.06 -10.04 -4.01
CA ILE A 69 1.15 -9.30 -5.28
C ILE A 69 -0.20 -9.31 -5.99
N ASP A 70 -0.92 -10.44 -5.97
CA ASP A 70 -2.20 -10.56 -6.65
C ASP A 70 -3.30 -9.74 -5.97
N ASP A 71 -3.30 -9.66 -4.63
CA ASP A 71 -4.21 -8.77 -3.91
C ASP A 71 -3.88 -7.30 -4.17
N ALA A 72 -2.59 -6.95 -4.23
CA ALA A 72 -2.17 -5.61 -4.62
C ALA A 72 -2.60 -5.26 -6.06
N ARG A 73 -2.57 -6.23 -6.99
CA ARG A 73 -3.06 -6.06 -8.36
C ARG A 73 -4.57 -5.89 -8.43
N LYS A 74 -5.34 -6.67 -7.66
CA LYS A 74 -6.81 -6.53 -7.57
C LYS A 74 -7.19 -5.16 -7.01
N GLU A 75 -6.53 -4.74 -5.94
CA GLU A 75 -6.78 -3.43 -5.34
C GLU A 75 -6.39 -2.29 -6.28
N ALA A 76 -5.24 -2.39 -6.97
CA ALA A 76 -4.88 -1.41 -7.99
C ALA A 76 -5.90 -1.35 -9.15
N ALA A 77 -6.46 -2.48 -9.58
CA ALA A 77 -7.54 -2.50 -10.58
C ALA A 77 -8.78 -1.76 -10.06
N ARG A 78 -9.17 -2.01 -8.80
CA ARG A 78 -10.30 -1.33 -8.15
C ARG A 78 -10.08 0.19 -8.07
N LEU A 79 -8.88 0.61 -7.66
CA LEU A 79 -8.50 2.03 -7.61
C LEU A 79 -8.48 2.67 -9.01
N LYS A 80 -8.08 1.93 -10.05
CA LYS A 80 -8.14 2.39 -11.43
C LYS A 80 -9.57 2.67 -11.87
N VAL A 81 -10.51 1.76 -11.60
CA VAL A 81 -11.94 1.95 -11.94
C VAL A 81 -12.49 3.22 -11.28
N LEU A 82 -12.11 3.51 -10.03
CA LEU A 82 -12.49 4.74 -9.34
C LEU A 82 -11.91 6.00 -9.99
N VAL A 83 -10.63 5.97 -10.37
CA VAL A 83 -10.01 7.09 -11.09
C VAL A 83 -10.69 7.32 -12.44
N ASP A 84 -10.96 6.25 -13.17
CA ASP A 84 -11.61 6.31 -14.47
C ASP A 84 -13.06 6.83 -14.37
N SER A 85 -13.75 6.57 -13.26
CA SER A 85 -15.06 7.18 -12.94
C SER A 85 -14.97 8.62 -12.40
N GLY A 86 -13.76 9.18 -12.29
CA GLY A 86 -13.53 10.55 -11.85
C GLY A 86 -13.56 10.75 -10.33
N ILE A 87 -13.59 9.64 -9.57
CA ILE A 87 -13.50 9.62 -8.10
C ILE A 87 -12.03 9.60 -7.71
N ASN A 88 -11.63 10.38 -6.71
CA ASN A 88 -10.25 10.39 -6.22
C ASN A 88 -10.06 9.28 -5.16
N PRO A 89 -9.27 8.22 -5.43
CA PRO A 89 -9.11 7.12 -4.48
C PRO A 89 -8.32 7.48 -3.22
N ALA A 90 -7.64 8.64 -3.19
CA ALA A 90 -7.00 9.13 -1.96
C ALA A 90 -8.02 9.43 -0.86
N GLU A 91 -9.19 9.99 -1.24
CA GLU A 91 -10.29 10.28 -0.31
C GLU A 91 -10.87 8.99 0.27
N GLN A 92 -11.16 8.01 -0.57
CA GLN A 92 -11.74 6.73 -0.15
C GLN A 92 -10.75 5.88 0.67
N ARG A 93 -9.44 6.07 0.51
CA ARG A 93 -8.44 5.39 1.36
C ARG A 93 -8.30 6.03 2.72
N ARG A 94 -8.44 7.36 2.83
CA ARG A 94 -8.51 8.04 4.13
C ARG A 94 -9.60 7.43 5.02
N GLU A 95 -10.76 7.14 4.43
CA GLU A 95 -11.87 6.46 5.13
C GLU A 95 -11.52 5.02 5.57
N GLN A 96 -10.80 4.24 4.76
CA GLN A 96 -10.37 2.89 5.14
C GLN A 96 -9.28 2.88 6.21
N ASP A 97 -8.34 3.83 6.16
CA ASP A 97 -7.28 3.95 7.16
C ASP A 97 -7.87 4.37 8.52
N GLU A 98 -8.83 5.28 8.54
CA GLU A 98 -9.58 5.63 9.77
C GLU A 98 -10.35 4.44 10.36
N ALA A 99 -10.93 3.58 9.53
CA ALA A 99 -11.62 2.38 9.99
C ALA A 99 -10.66 1.34 10.59
N LYS A 100 -9.47 1.18 10.00
CA LYS A 100 -8.44 0.26 10.50
C LYS A 100 -7.80 0.75 11.78
N GLU A 101 -7.52 2.04 11.90
CA GLU A 101 -6.99 2.62 13.15
C GLU A 101 -8.00 2.48 14.29
N ARG A 102 -9.30 2.68 14.02
CA ARG A 102 -10.36 2.37 15.00
C ARG A 102 -10.35 0.90 15.43
N ALA A 103 -10.31 -0.03 14.47
CA ALA A 103 -10.30 -1.46 14.78
C ALA A 103 -9.03 -1.90 15.55
N LYS A 104 -7.89 -1.24 15.32
CA LYS A 104 -6.64 -1.51 16.01
C LYS A 104 -6.64 -0.94 17.43
N ALA A 105 -7.18 0.26 17.63
CA ALA A 105 -7.39 0.86 18.94
C ALA A 105 -8.36 0.03 19.80
N GLU A 106 -9.43 -0.48 19.19
CA GLU A 106 -10.43 -1.32 19.85
C GLU A 106 -9.84 -2.67 20.27
N ARG A 107 -9.05 -3.32 19.41
CA ARG A 107 -8.30 -4.54 19.78
C ARG A 107 -7.28 -4.31 20.89
N ALA A 108 -6.58 -3.18 20.88
CA ALA A 108 -5.62 -2.85 21.92
C ALA A 108 -6.32 -2.60 23.28
N ALA A 109 -7.49 -1.95 23.27
CA ALA A 109 -8.28 -1.73 24.48
C ALA A 109 -8.81 -3.05 25.06
N ILE A 110 -9.29 -3.96 24.22
CA ILE A 110 -9.76 -5.29 24.65
C ILE A 110 -8.60 -6.12 25.24
N ALA A 111 -7.42 -6.08 24.61
CA ALA A 111 -6.24 -6.77 25.11
C ALA A 111 -5.81 -6.26 26.50
N MET A 112 -5.74 -4.93 26.67
CA MET A 112 -5.39 -4.30 27.96
C MET A 112 -6.41 -4.61 29.06
N GLN A 113 -7.70 -4.69 28.74
CA GLN A 113 -8.74 -5.07 29.70
C GLN A 113 -8.59 -6.53 30.14
N SER A 114 -8.32 -7.44 29.20
CA SER A 114 -8.14 -8.86 29.51
C SER A 114 -6.89 -9.13 30.36
N GLU A 115 -5.80 -8.40 30.11
CA GLU A 115 -4.57 -8.48 30.91
C GLU A 115 -4.79 -7.93 32.34
N ALA A 116 -5.54 -6.83 32.46
CA ALA A 116 -5.83 -6.21 33.76
C ALA A 116 -6.81 -7.02 34.62
N GLU A 117 -7.70 -7.82 34.03
CA GLU A 117 -8.58 -8.75 34.75
C GLU A 117 -7.83 -10.02 35.18
N ALA A 118 -6.94 -10.55 34.32
CA ALA A 118 -6.12 -11.71 34.65
C ALA A 118 -5.13 -11.45 35.81
N GLN A 119 -4.73 -10.20 36.01
CA GLN A 119 -3.84 -9.79 37.11
C GLN A 119 -4.56 -9.47 38.43
N ARG A 120 -5.90 -9.45 38.42
CA ARG A 120 -6.73 -9.22 39.62
C ARG A 120 -7.26 -10.51 40.24
N GLN A 121 -7.10 -11.65 39.56
CA GLN A 121 -7.37 -13.00 40.10
C GLN A 121 -6.09 -13.63 40.63
#